data_AF-J7R872-F1
#
_entry.id   AF-J7R872-F1
#
_cell.length_a   1.000
_cell.length_b   1.000
_cell.length_c   1.000
_cell.angle_alpha   90.00
_cell.angle_beta   90.00
_cell.angle_gamma   90.00
#
_symmetry.space_group_name_H-M   'P 1'
#
loop_
_entity.id
_entity.type
_entity.pdbx_description
1 polymer ?
#
loop_
_entity_poly.entity_id
_entity_poly.type
_entity_poly.pdbx_seq_one_letter_code
_entity_poly.pdbx_strand_id
1 'polypeptide(L)'
;MLDSGANTGGNLLSADEIALYDRQIRLWGLAAQANMRSAKVLLAGCGAIGTEITKNIVLSGIGHLCICDGHVVTEEDLGSQFFLARDSVGLKRIAAVRERVVELNPRVALSFEDIFVDTMDEEFLAKFDLVIGTELGEQQISHLNKLTRKLNIPLYVAGSNGLFGYIFVDLIQFDGTNEKLQSAKPTVTGSVSANREIIKVEVHTDDDDDKKTFETIMTRNKYRPFDEMLLNATLKGQLKRRQLKRVSNVLPLTLTQLQNSKLLHENAEKFTENVRTMCDQLGIDQGTLSQEYISQFINQAGLEFAPVAAVIGGVLAQDVVNILGKRQLPLNNFIIFDGITLDMPIFEL
;
A
#
# COMPACT_ATOMS: atom_id res chain seq x y z
N MET A 1 16.53 -1.78 45.62
CA MET A 1 15.23 -1.12 45.83
C MET A 1 14.65 -0.90 44.45
N LEU A 2 13.97 -1.91 43.93
CA LEU A 2 12.52 -2.15 44.03
C LEU A 2 11.75 -1.27 43.02
N ASP A 3 11.53 -1.89 41.86
CA ASP A 3 10.28 -1.96 41.10
C ASP A 3 9.55 -0.65 40.71
N SER A 4 9.47 -0.42 39.41
CA SER A 4 8.30 0.22 38.79
C SER A 4 7.97 -0.50 37.48
N GLY A 5 7.27 -1.62 37.64
CA GLY A 5 6.74 -2.51 36.61
C GLY A 5 6.23 -1.86 35.33
N ALA A 6 6.88 -2.25 34.23
CA ALA A 6 6.22 -2.42 32.95
C ALA A 6 6.06 -3.93 32.74
N ASN A 7 4.82 -4.37 32.56
CA ASN A 7 4.45 -5.75 32.30
C ASN A 7 5.00 -6.22 30.93
N THR A 8 6.26 -6.68 30.88
CA THR A 8 6.91 -7.16 29.64
C THR A 8 6.71 -8.67 29.49
N GLY A 9 5.47 -9.08 29.22
CA GLY A 9 5.13 -10.45 28.79
C GLY A 9 5.15 -10.64 27.27
N GLY A 10 5.92 -9.84 26.53
CA GLY A 10 6.01 -9.91 25.06
C GLY A 10 7.29 -10.62 24.62
N ASN A 11 7.14 -11.70 23.84
CA ASN A 11 8.20 -12.50 23.21
C ASN A 11 9.44 -11.66 22.84
N LEU A 12 10.54 -11.82 23.59
CA LEU A 12 11.83 -11.28 23.17
C LEU A 12 12.27 -11.97 21.86
N LEU A 13 12.82 -11.18 20.94
CA LEU A 13 13.50 -11.69 19.75
C LEU A 13 14.65 -12.60 20.18
N SER A 14 14.83 -13.74 19.49
CA SER A 14 15.96 -14.62 19.77
C SER A 14 17.27 -13.94 19.35
N ALA A 15 18.40 -14.37 19.92
CA ALA A 15 19.71 -13.82 19.55
C ALA A 15 20.01 -13.96 18.04
N ASP A 16 19.59 -15.07 17.45
CA ASP A 16 19.73 -15.32 16.01
C ASP A 16 18.85 -14.37 15.17
N GLU A 17 17.63 -14.07 15.63
CA GLU A 17 16.76 -13.08 14.98
C GLU A 17 17.35 -11.68 15.07
N ILE A 18 17.90 -11.30 16.22
CA ILE A 18 18.57 -10.01 16.39
C ILE A 18 19.76 -9.89 15.44
N ALA A 19 20.55 -10.95 15.28
CA ALA A 19 21.69 -10.95 14.35
C ALA A 19 21.24 -10.85 12.88
N LEU A 20 20.19 -11.58 12.49
CA LEU A 20 19.65 -11.55 11.12
C LEU A 20 19.07 -10.18 10.77
N TYR A 21 18.29 -9.60 11.69
CA TYR A 21 17.60 -8.32 11.50
C TYR A 21 18.41 -7.13 12.00
N ASP A 22 19.69 -7.27 12.35
CA ASP A 22 20.49 -6.19 12.96
C ASP A 22 20.42 -4.88 12.15
N ARG A 23 20.57 -4.96 10.82
CA ARG A 23 20.47 -3.78 9.94
C ARG A 23 19.09 -3.13 9.95
N GLN A 24 18.05 -3.95 9.97
CA GLN A 24 16.65 -3.53 10.01
C GLN A 24 16.28 -2.92 11.37
N ILE A 25 16.68 -3.58 12.46
CA ILE A 25 16.52 -3.11 13.83
C ILE A 25 17.24 -1.79 14.06
N ARG A 26 18.41 -1.56 13.45
CA ARG A 26 19.08 -0.24 13.51
C ARG A 26 18.26 0.87 12.87
N LEU A 27 17.42 0.55 11.88
CA LEU A 27 16.59 1.52 11.19
C LEU A 27 15.30 1.82 11.98
N TRP A 28 14.58 0.78 12.41
CA TRP A 28 13.24 0.95 13.01
C TRP A 28 13.14 0.57 14.49
N GLY A 29 14.19 0.05 15.09
CA GLY A 29 14.26 -0.29 16.51
C GLY A 29 13.66 -1.66 16.85
N LEU A 30 14.01 -2.17 18.04
CA LEU A 30 13.59 -3.48 18.51
C LEU A 30 12.07 -3.58 18.72
N ALA A 31 11.43 -2.52 19.22
CA ALA A 31 9.99 -2.50 19.46
C ALA A 31 9.19 -2.64 18.16
N ALA A 32 9.60 -1.97 17.08
CA ALA A 32 8.96 -2.10 15.77
C ALA A 32 9.12 -3.53 15.23
N GLN A 33 10.30 -4.12 15.35
CA GLN A 33 10.53 -5.51 14.94
C GLN A 33 9.67 -6.50 15.72
N ALA A 34 9.51 -6.30 17.04
CA ALA A 34 8.65 -7.14 17.87
C ALA A 34 7.16 -7.04 17.45
N ASN A 35 6.68 -5.83 17.15
CA ASN A 35 5.32 -5.63 16.64
C ASN A 35 5.12 -6.36 15.30
N MET A 36 6.05 -6.22 14.36
CA MET A 36 5.98 -6.92 13.07
C MET A 36 5.98 -8.44 13.24
N ARG A 37 6.80 -8.99 14.15
CA ARG A 37 6.84 -10.42 14.46
C ARG A 37 5.52 -10.94 15.04
N SER A 38 4.70 -10.09 15.64
CA SER A 38 3.37 -10.48 16.13
C SER A 38 2.25 -10.36 15.10
N ALA A 39 2.49 -9.63 14.00
CA ALA A 39 1.47 -9.29 13.02
C ALA A 39 1.14 -10.46 12.07
N LYS A 40 -0.13 -10.57 11.71
CA LYS A 40 -0.67 -11.49 10.71
C LYS A 40 -1.20 -10.69 9.52
N VAL A 41 -0.60 -10.91 8.36
CA VAL A 41 -0.96 -10.23 7.11
C VAL A 41 -1.63 -11.21 6.15
N LEU A 42 -2.69 -10.76 5.50
CA LEU A 42 -3.29 -11.43 4.35
C LEU A 42 -2.86 -10.72 3.07
N LEU A 43 -2.36 -11.48 2.09
CA LEU A 43 -2.16 -11.04 0.72
C LEU A 43 -3.14 -11.79 -0.19
N ALA A 44 -4.02 -11.06 -0.86
CA ALA A 44 -4.97 -11.58 -1.82
C ALA A 44 -4.57 -11.16 -3.25
N GLY A 45 -4.06 -12.14 -4.00
CA GLY A 45 -3.42 -11.98 -5.29
C GLY A 45 -1.90 -12.14 -5.19
N CYS A 46 -1.36 -13.10 -5.94
CA CYS A 46 0.08 -13.40 -6.01
C CYS A 46 0.60 -13.20 -7.45
N GLY A 47 0.14 -12.12 -8.12
CA GLY A 47 0.67 -11.67 -9.41
C GLY A 47 2.06 -11.03 -9.31
N ALA A 48 2.45 -10.19 -10.28
CA ALA A 48 3.76 -9.52 -10.25
C ALA A 48 3.95 -8.65 -8.99
N ILE A 49 2.97 -7.79 -8.69
CA ILE A 49 3.00 -6.93 -7.49
C ILE A 49 2.97 -7.78 -6.22
N GLY A 50 2.09 -8.79 -6.16
CA GLY A 50 1.96 -9.66 -5.00
C GLY A 50 3.24 -10.43 -4.69
N THR A 51 3.98 -10.86 -5.72
CA THR A 51 5.29 -11.51 -5.61
C THR A 51 6.34 -10.58 -4.99
N GLU A 52 6.39 -9.32 -5.43
CA GLU A 52 7.26 -8.29 -4.86
C GLU A 52 6.92 -7.94 -3.41
N ILE A 53 5.63 -7.79 -3.09
CA ILE A 53 5.15 -7.58 -1.72
C ILE A 53 5.54 -8.77 -0.83
N THR A 54 5.29 -9.99 -1.29
CA THR A 54 5.63 -11.22 -0.57
C THR A 54 7.11 -11.25 -0.20
N LYS A 55 8.00 -11.03 -1.17
CA LYS A 55 9.45 -10.98 -0.91
C LYS A 55 9.79 -9.97 0.17
N ASN A 56 9.33 -8.72 0.04
CA ASN A 56 9.70 -7.65 0.96
C ASN A 56 9.15 -7.89 2.38
N ILE A 57 7.89 -8.33 2.50
CA ILE A 57 7.24 -8.60 3.77
C ILE A 57 7.87 -9.80 4.50
N VAL A 58 8.14 -10.89 3.78
CA VAL A 58 8.75 -12.11 4.35
C VAL A 58 10.19 -11.84 4.81
N LEU A 59 10.97 -11.09 4.02
CA LEU A 59 12.34 -10.69 4.39
C LEU A 59 12.39 -9.67 5.53
N SER A 60 11.31 -8.93 5.77
CA SER A 60 11.19 -8.01 6.91
C SER A 60 10.86 -8.73 8.23
N GLY A 61 10.55 -10.03 8.17
CA GLY A 61 10.34 -10.85 9.37
C GLY A 61 9.01 -10.61 10.06
N ILE A 62 7.92 -10.46 9.31
CA ILE A 62 6.58 -10.44 9.89
C ILE A 62 6.23 -11.78 10.56
N GLY A 63 5.26 -11.78 11.45
CA GLY A 63 4.84 -12.99 12.17
C GLY A 63 4.24 -14.06 11.26
N HIS A 64 3.28 -13.67 10.43
CA HIS A 64 2.57 -14.60 9.57
C HIS A 64 2.08 -13.94 8.27
N LEU A 65 2.31 -14.58 7.12
CA LEU A 65 1.72 -14.20 5.83
C LEU A 65 0.80 -15.32 5.33
N CYS A 66 -0.47 -14.99 5.09
CA CYS A 66 -1.37 -15.83 4.30
C CYS A 66 -1.43 -15.33 2.87
N ILE A 67 -1.15 -16.17 1.89
CA ILE A 67 -1.22 -15.84 0.47
C ILE A 67 -2.43 -16.57 -0.14
N CYS A 68 -3.35 -15.80 -0.72
CA CYS A 68 -4.53 -16.34 -1.41
C CYS A 68 -4.44 -16.01 -2.90
N ASP A 69 -4.47 -17.03 -3.76
CA ASP A 69 -4.59 -16.84 -5.21
C ASP A 69 -5.19 -18.09 -5.86
N GLY A 70 -6.34 -17.92 -6.51
CA GLY A 70 -7.06 -18.99 -7.20
C GLY A 70 -6.61 -19.26 -8.65
N HIS A 71 -5.73 -18.41 -9.20
CA HIS A 71 -5.31 -18.48 -10.60
C HIS A 71 -4.31 -19.60 -10.86
N VAL A 72 -4.22 -19.97 -12.13
CA VAL A 72 -3.17 -20.85 -12.65
C VAL A 72 -2.05 -20.00 -13.26
N VAL A 73 -0.84 -20.54 -13.25
CA VAL A 73 0.31 -19.92 -13.89
C VAL A 73 0.12 -19.91 -15.40
N THR A 74 0.26 -18.73 -16.00
CA THR A 74 0.31 -18.53 -17.45
C THR A 74 1.76 -18.30 -17.91
N GLU A 75 2.00 -18.33 -19.22
CA GLU A 75 3.31 -17.96 -19.79
C GLU A 75 3.68 -16.49 -19.51
N GLU A 76 2.68 -15.60 -19.47
CA GLU A 76 2.89 -14.17 -19.19
C GLU A 76 3.43 -13.95 -17.77
N ASP A 77 2.97 -14.75 -16.81
CA ASP A 77 3.42 -14.67 -15.41
C ASP A 77 4.93 -14.88 -15.26
N LEU A 78 5.55 -15.68 -16.13
CA LEU A 78 6.99 -15.96 -16.09
C LEU A 78 7.84 -14.71 -16.37
N GLY A 79 7.27 -13.70 -17.03
CA GLY A 79 7.96 -12.45 -17.34
C GLY A 79 8.06 -11.48 -16.15
N SER A 80 7.18 -11.63 -15.17
CA SER A 80 7.01 -10.66 -14.08
C SER A 80 7.04 -11.26 -12.67
N GLN A 81 6.95 -12.58 -12.52
CA GLN A 81 6.94 -13.27 -11.23
C GLN A 81 8.19 -14.17 -11.06
N PHE A 82 9.17 -13.69 -10.30
CA PHE A 82 10.46 -14.38 -10.12
C PHE A 82 10.42 -15.64 -9.25
N PHE A 83 9.28 -15.98 -8.63
CA PHE A 83 9.10 -17.28 -7.96
C PHE A 83 8.67 -18.39 -8.90
N LEU A 84 8.31 -18.08 -10.15
CA LEU A 84 7.82 -19.08 -11.09
C LEU A 84 8.96 -19.62 -11.95
N ALA A 85 8.88 -20.91 -12.27
CA ALA A 85 9.74 -21.55 -13.24
C ALA A 85 8.92 -21.98 -14.46
N ARG A 86 9.58 -22.24 -15.59
CA ARG A 86 8.87 -22.59 -16.85
C ARG A 86 7.99 -23.83 -16.74
N ASP A 87 8.39 -24.78 -15.90
CA ASP A 87 7.63 -25.99 -15.59
C ASP A 87 6.42 -25.75 -14.67
N SER A 88 6.25 -24.52 -14.16
CA SER A 88 5.12 -24.14 -13.32
C SER A 88 3.86 -23.80 -14.13
N VAL A 89 3.97 -23.59 -15.44
CA VAL A 89 2.83 -23.22 -16.31
C VAL A 89 1.73 -24.28 -16.23
N GLY A 90 0.50 -23.82 -15.99
CA GLY A 90 -0.67 -24.67 -15.78
C GLY A 90 -0.88 -25.16 -14.35
N LEU A 91 0.10 -25.01 -13.45
CA LEU A 91 -0.09 -25.25 -12.02
C LEU A 91 -0.84 -24.09 -11.36
N LYS A 92 -1.40 -24.34 -10.17
CA LYS A 92 -1.92 -23.27 -9.31
C LYS A 92 -0.78 -22.34 -8.88
N ARG A 93 -0.97 -21.02 -8.99
CA ARG A 93 0.06 -20.03 -8.62
C ARG A 93 0.57 -20.25 -7.19
N ILE A 94 -0.33 -20.42 -6.23
CA ILE A 94 0.04 -20.69 -4.84
C ILE A 94 0.89 -21.95 -4.65
N ALA A 95 0.67 -22.99 -5.46
CA ALA A 95 1.44 -24.23 -5.38
C ALA A 95 2.84 -24.04 -5.97
N ALA A 96 2.93 -23.29 -7.06
CA ALA A 96 4.20 -23.00 -7.75
C ALA A 96 5.14 -22.09 -6.93
N VAL A 97 4.61 -21.11 -6.20
CA VAL A 97 5.43 -20.16 -5.42
C VAL A 97 5.85 -20.69 -4.04
N ARG A 98 5.12 -21.69 -3.51
CA ARG A 98 5.21 -22.12 -2.10
C ARG A 98 6.63 -22.40 -1.62
N GLU A 99 7.37 -23.24 -2.34
CA GLU A 99 8.71 -23.68 -1.93
C GLU A 99 9.67 -22.50 -1.82
N ARG A 100 9.71 -21.65 -2.85
CA ARG A 100 10.60 -20.48 -2.90
C ARG A 100 10.25 -19.42 -1.85
N VAL A 101 8.96 -19.21 -1.56
CA VAL A 101 8.53 -18.26 -0.52
C VAL A 101 8.94 -18.76 0.87
N VAL A 102 8.83 -20.07 1.13
CA VAL A 102 9.27 -20.68 2.39
C VAL A 102 10.78 -20.55 2.58
N GLU A 103 11.56 -20.75 1.51
CA GLU A 103 13.02 -20.61 1.54
C GLU A 103 13.49 -19.19 1.87
N LEU A 104 12.73 -18.15 1.53
CA LEU A 104 13.12 -16.75 1.79
C LEU A 104 13.36 -16.49 3.27
N ASN A 105 12.49 -17.00 4.13
CA ASN A 105 12.61 -16.82 5.57
C ASN A 105 11.82 -17.89 6.33
N PRO A 106 12.47 -18.98 6.78
CA PRO A 106 11.82 -20.07 7.53
C PRO A 106 11.22 -19.67 8.89
N ARG A 107 11.45 -18.43 9.36
CA ARG A 107 10.93 -17.92 10.63
C ARG A 107 9.54 -17.29 10.50
N VAL A 108 9.13 -16.94 9.29
CA VAL A 108 7.79 -16.41 9.02
C VAL A 108 6.83 -17.58 8.89
N ALA A 109 5.72 -17.55 9.63
CA ALA A 109 4.68 -18.54 9.43
C ALA A 109 3.93 -18.25 8.12
N LEU A 110 3.79 -19.26 7.26
CA LEU A 110 3.22 -19.08 5.93
C LEU A 110 2.03 -20.03 5.73
N SER A 111 0.91 -19.47 5.24
CA SER A 111 -0.25 -20.23 4.79
C SER A 111 -0.61 -19.86 3.35
N PHE A 112 -1.18 -20.82 2.62
CA PHE A 112 -1.48 -20.70 1.19
C PHE A 112 -2.88 -21.24 0.93
N GLU A 113 -3.76 -20.42 0.35
CA GLU A 113 -5.17 -20.76 0.13
C GLU A 113 -5.56 -20.59 -1.35
N ASP A 114 -6.17 -21.63 -1.93
CA ASP A 114 -6.63 -21.66 -3.33
C ASP A 114 -8.03 -21.02 -3.44
N ILE A 115 -8.12 -19.75 -3.09
CA ILE A 115 -9.39 -19.01 -3.03
C ILE A 115 -9.27 -17.65 -3.71
N PHE A 116 -10.40 -17.14 -4.17
CA PHE A 116 -10.53 -15.77 -4.69
C PHE A 116 -11.08 -14.83 -3.63
N VAL A 117 -10.80 -13.54 -3.77
CA VAL A 117 -11.29 -12.47 -2.86
C VAL A 117 -12.81 -12.52 -2.71
N ASP A 118 -13.55 -12.82 -3.79
CA ASP A 118 -15.01 -12.88 -3.79
C ASP A 118 -15.59 -13.96 -2.85
N THR A 119 -14.78 -14.94 -2.46
CA THR A 119 -15.18 -16.03 -1.56
C THR A 119 -14.82 -15.76 -0.10
N MET A 120 -14.09 -14.67 0.18
CA MET A 120 -13.69 -14.32 1.54
C MET A 120 -14.86 -13.72 2.31
N ASP A 121 -15.03 -14.17 3.54
CA ASP A 121 -16.05 -13.71 4.48
C ASP A 121 -15.41 -13.07 5.74
N GLU A 122 -16.28 -12.62 6.64
CA GLU A 122 -15.86 -11.96 7.88
C GLU A 122 -15.05 -12.89 8.79
N GLU A 123 -15.42 -14.16 8.86
CA GLU A 123 -14.74 -15.15 9.71
C GLU A 123 -13.32 -15.42 9.23
N PHE A 124 -13.13 -15.49 7.91
CA PHE A 124 -11.80 -15.62 7.32
C PHE A 124 -10.94 -14.38 7.60
N LEU A 125 -11.46 -13.18 7.34
CA LEU A 125 -10.70 -11.93 7.46
C LEU A 125 -10.37 -11.56 8.91
N ALA A 126 -11.22 -11.92 9.88
CA ALA A 126 -11.01 -11.62 11.31
C ALA A 126 -9.73 -12.25 11.91
N LYS A 127 -9.05 -13.14 11.17
CA LYS A 127 -7.80 -13.78 11.59
C LYS A 127 -6.55 -12.91 11.38
N PHE A 128 -6.68 -11.80 10.65
CA PHE A 128 -5.58 -10.97 10.19
C PHE A 128 -5.63 -9.57 10.78
N ASP A 129 -4.45 -9.00 11.01
CA ASP A 129 -4.28 -7.63 11.49
C ASP A 129 -4.25 -6.61 10.36
N LEU A 130 -4.02 -7.07 9.12
CA LEU A 130 -3.92 -6.25 7.91
C LEU A 130 -4.20 -7.07 6.66
N VAL A 131 -4.87 -6.45 5.68
CA VAL A 131 -5.17 -7.07 4.39
C VAL A 131 -4.54 -6.27 3.24
N ILE A 132 -3.99 -6.98 2.26
CA ILE A 132 -3.44 -6.45 1.02
C ILE A 132 -4.15 -7.14 -0.14
N GLY A 133 -4.74 -6.37 -1.05
CA GLY A 133 -5.24 -6.85 -2.34
C GLY A 133 -4.33 -6.42 -3.48
N THR A 134 -4.13 -7.28 -4.48
CA THR A 134 -3.41 -6.89 -5.70
C THR A 134 -4.21 -7.26 -6.94
N GLU A 135 -4.18 -6.37 -7.94
CA GLU A 135 -4.82 -6.59 -9.26
C GLU A 135 -6.31 -6.95 -9.15
N LEU A 136 -7.01 -6.27 -8.25
CA LEU A 136 -8.44 -6.49 -7.99
C LEU A 136 -9.31 -5.58 -8.86
N GLY A 137 -10.47 -6.10 -9.28
CA GLY A 137 -11.51 -5.31 -9.93
C GLY A 137 -12.31 -4.46 -8.93
N GLU A 138 -13.04 -3.47 -9.43
CA GLU A 138 -13.86 -2.54 -8.63
C GLU A 138 -14.73 -3.25 -7.58
N GLN A 139 -15.48 -4.27 -7.99
CA GLN A 139 -16.40 -5.00 -7.12
C GLN A 139 -15.67 -5.75 -6.01
N GLN A 140 -14.50 -6.33 -6.33
CA GLN A 140 -13.65 -7.03 -5.37
C GLN A 140 -13.07 -6.05 -4.34
N ILE A 141 -12.59 -4.89 -4.79
CA ILE A 141 -12.07 -3.84 -3.90
C ILE A 141 -13.19 -3.33 -3.00
N SER A 142 -14.37 -3.03 -3.55
CA SER A 142 -15.53 -2.55 -2.80
C SER A 142 -15.98 -3.56 -1.74
N HIS A 143 -16.09 -4.84 -2.12
CA HIS A 143 -16.43 -5.94 -1.21
C HIS A 143 -15.41 -6.06 -0.07
N LEU A 144 -14.12 -6.14 -0.42
CA LEU A 144 -13.04 -6.30 0.55
C LEU A 144 -12.93 -5.09 1.49
N ASN A 145 -13.10 -3.87 0.98
CA ASN A 145 -13.07 -2.64 1.78
C ASN A 145 -14.24 -2.55 2.76
N LYS A 146 -15.45 -2.98 2.36
CA LYS A 146 -16.61 -3.07 3.25
C LYS A 146 -16.39 -4.05 4.40
N LEU A 147 -15.89 -5.25 4.08
CA LEU A 147 -15.61 -6.27 5.09
C LEU A 147 -14.51 -5.84 6.06
N THR A 148 -13.39 -5.35 5.54
CA THR A 148 -12.25 -4.88 6.36
C THR A 148 -12.64 -3.71 7.26
N ARG A 149 -13.40 -2.73 6.77
CA ARG A 149 -13.96 -1.66 7.62
C ARG A 149 -14.88 -2.17 8.71
N LYS A 150 -15.77 -3.11 8.40
CA LYS A 150 -16.68 -3.72 9.39
C LYS A 150 -15.91 -4.40 10.53
N LEU A 151 -14.78 -5.03 10.21
CA LEU A 151 -13.91 -5.72 11.16
C LEU A 151 -12.85 -4.81 11.79
N ASN A 152 -12.79 -3.53 11.41
CA ASN A 152 -11.75 -2.59 11.81
C ASN A 152 -10.32 -3.05 11.44
N ILE A 153 -10.17 -3.60 10.24
CA ILE A 153 -8.90 -4.08 9.69
C ILE A 153 -8.39 -3.10 8.62
N PRO A 154 -7.13 -2.66 8.67
CA PRO A 154 -6.50 -1.87 7.61
C PRO A 154 -6.43 -2.61 6.27
N LEU A 155 -6.66 -1.88 5.18
CA LEU A 155 -6.61 -2.39 3.82
C LEU A 155 -5.62 -1.60 2.95
N TYR A 156 -4.79 -2.32 2.21
CA TYR A 156 -4.05 -1.82 1.05
C TYR A 156 -4.56 -2.49 -0.21
N VAL A 157 -4.65 -1.75 -1.31
CA VAL A 157 -4.88 -2.33 -2.64
C VAL A 157 -3.88 -1.74 -3.61
N ALA A 158 -3.24 -2.57 -4.42
CA ALA A 158 -2.36 -2.13 -5.49
C ALA A 158 -2.76 -2.77 -6.82
N GLY A 159 -2.44 -2.09 -7.91
CA GLY A 159 -2.58 -2.64 -9.24
C GLY A 159 -1.69 -1.90 -10.24
N SER A 160 -1.54 -2.49 -11.42
CA SER A 160 -0.70 -1.94 -12.48
C SER A 160 -1.39 -2.00 -13.84
N ASN A 161 -0.91 -1.13 -14.73
CA ASN A 161 -1.30 -1.08 -16.12
C ASN A 161 -0.08 -0.73 -16.97
N GLY A 162 0.70 -1.74 -17.34
CA GLY A 162 2.00 -1.59 -18.01
C GLY A 162 2.94 -0.72 -17.21
N LEU A 163 3.31 0.45 -17.76
CA LEU A 163 4.18 1.44 -17.13
C LEU A 163 3.55 2.20 -15.96
N PHE A 164 2.26 2.00 -15.68
CA PHE A 164 1.53 2.75 -14.66
C PHE A 164 1.17 1.86 -13.48
N GLY A 165 1.05 2.45 -12.29
CA GLY A 165 0.62 1.71 -11.11
C GLY A 165 -0.11 2.59 -10.11
N TYR A 166 -0.81 1.96 -9.18
CA TYR A 166 -1.46 2.67 -8.10
C TYR A 166 -1.39 1.91 -6.78
N ILE A 167 -1.54 2.66 -5.69
CA ILE A 167 -1.79 2.12 -4.35
C ILE A 167 -2.96 2.90 -3.75
N PHE A 168 -4.00 2.20 -3.34
CA PHE A 168 -5.07 2.68 -2.48
C PHE A 168 -4.83 2.21 -1.05
N VAL A 169 -5.02 3.11 -0.10
CA VAL A 169 -4.81 2.85 1.33
C VAL A 169 -6.06 3.22 2.10
N ASP A 170 -6.53 2.33 2.96
CA ASP A 170 -7.59 2.59 3.91
C ASP A 170 -7.28 1.98 5.27
N LEU A 171 -6.68 2.80 6.15
CA LEU A 171 -6.39 2.41 7.53
C LEU A 171 -7.53 2.74 8.49
N ILE A 172 -8.69 3.19 7.99
CA ILE A 172 -9.84 3.70 8.75
C ILE A 172 -9.50 4.97 9.53
N GLN A 173 -8.70 4.82 10.57
CA GLN A 173 -8.07 5.88 11.33
C GLN A 173 -6.69 5.39 11.80
N PHE A 174 -5.65 6.17 11.53
CA PHE A 174 -4.29 5.85 11.98
C PHE A 174 -3.67 7.04 12.70
N ASP A 175 -3.20 6.80 13.92
CA ASP A 175 -2.44 7.76 14.71
C ASP A 175 -0.96 7.40 14.61
N GLY A 176 -0.20 8.23 13.89
CA GLY A 176 1.22 8.07 13.67
C GLY A 176 2.03 9.14 14.40
N THR A 177 3.22 8.78 14.86
CA THR A 177 4.18 9.71 15.45
C THR A 177 5.36 9.92 14.51
N ASN A 178 5.74 11.18 14.33
CA ASN A 178 6.96 11.54 13.62
C ASN A 178 7.77 12.52 14.47
N GLU A 179 9.09 12.42 14.37
CA GLU A 179 10.01 13.28 15.09
C GLU A 179 10.77 14.15 14.09
N LYS A 180 10.95 15.42 14.42
CA LYS A 180 11.75 16.34 13.61
C LYS A 180 12.52 17.29 14.50
N LEU A 181 13.65 17.79 13.99
CA LEU A 181 14.34 18.90 14.65
C LEU A 181 13.40 20.11 14.72
N GLN A 182 13.38 20.76 15.88
CA GLN A 182 12.56 21.94 16.11
C GLN A 182 12.93 23.03 15.11
N SER A 183 11.92 23.56 14.42
CA SER A 183 12.11 24.63 13.43
C SER A 183 11.78 25.99 14.04
N ALA A 184 12.20 27.07 13.38
CA ALA A 184 11.87 28.44 13.82
C ALA A 184 10.35 28.71 13.92
N LYS A 185 9.52 27.91 13.23
CA LYS A 185 8.06 27.91 13.38
C LYS A 185 7.65 26.64 14.14
N PRO A 186 7.22 26.75 15.41
CA PRO A 186 6.77 25.59 16.18
C PRO A 186 5.58 24.91 15.52
N THR A 187 5.50 23.59 15.66
CA THR A 187 4.32 22.85 15.20
C THR A 187 3.15 23.09 16.15
N VAL A 188 1.98 23.38 15.60
CA VAL A 188 0.76 23.62 16.37
C VAL A 188 -0.24 22.50 16.10
N THR A 189 -0.98 22.12 17.14
CA THR A 189 -2.08 21.16 17.05
C THR A 189 -3.26 21.74 16.25
N GLY A 190 -3.99 20.87 15.56
CA GLY A 190 -5.19 21.23 14.79
C GLY A 190 -5.20 20.61 13.40
N SER A 191 -6.21 21.00 12.61
CA SER A 191 -6.44 20.49 11.26
C SER A 191 -5.32 20.90 10.31
N VAL A 192 -4.71 19.92 9.63
CA VAL A 192 -3.72 20.13 8.56
C VAL A 192 -4.40 20.07 7.19
N SER A 193 -5.30 19.10 7.01
CA SER A 193 -6.15 18.95 5.83
C SER A 193 -7.52 18.38 6.25
N ALA A 194 -8.39 18.08 5.29
CA ALA A 194 -9.74 17.54 5.56
C ALA A 194 -9.70 16.18 6.27
N ASN A 195 -8.62 15.42 6.09
CA ASN A 195 -8.48 14.06 6.60
C ASN A 195 -7.26 13.89 7.52
N ARG A 196 -6.57 14.99 7.88
CA ARG A 196 -5.36 14.96 8.71
C ARG A 196 -5.38 16.04 9.79
N GLU A 197 -5.06 15.64 11.01
CA GLU A 197 -5.02 16.49 12.20
C GLU A 197 -3.76 16.24 13.03
N ILE A 198 -3.11 17.29 13.52
CA ILE A 198 -2.06 17.17 14.54
C ILE A 198 -2.73 17.18 15.91
N ILE A 199 -2.69 16.06 16.62
CA ILE A 199 -3.40 15.87 17.89
C ILE A 199 -2.52 16.14 19.10
N LYS A 200 -1.19 15.99 18.97
CA LYS A 200 -0.23 16.21 20.05
C LYS A 200 1.12 16.64 19.50
N VAL A 201 1.78 17.55 20.21
CA VAL A 201 3.18 17.93 19.97
C VAL A 201 3.90 17.90 21.32
N GLU A 202 4.96 17.12 21.41
CA GLU A 202 5.84 17.06 22.58
C GLU A 202 7.23 17.51 22.17
N VAL A 203 7.90 18.23 23.06
CA VAL A 203 9.23 18.78 22.81
C VAL A 203 10.19 18.16 23.80
N HIS A 204 11.29 17.60 23.31
CA HIS A 204 12.35 17.05 24.15
C HIS A 204 13.72 17.43 23.57
N THR A 205 14.74 17.40 24.44
CA THR A 205 16.12 17.67 24.06
C THR A 205 16.82 16.36 23.76
N ASP A 206 17.75 16.37 22.81
CA ASP A 206 18.57 15.21 22.45
C ASP A 206 19.44 14.78 23.65
N ASP A 207 19.45 13.49 23.97
CA ASP A 207 20.19 12.94 25.11
C ASP A 207 21.72 13.04 24.92
N ASP A 208 22.22 13.12 23.68
CA ASP A 208 23.63 13.20 23.32
C ASP A 208 24.09 14.63 22.97
N ASP A 209 23.16 15.55 22.68
CA ASP A 209 23.46 16.95 22.31
C ASP A 209 22.39 17.94 22.81
N ASP A 210 22.63 18.54 23.99
CA ASP A 210 21.75 19.54 24.64
C ASP A 210 21.36 20.75 23.76
N LYS A 211 22.05 20.96 22.62
CA LYS A 211 21.75 22.04 21.67
C LYS A 211 20.69 21.66 20.65
N LYS A 212 20.31 20.39 20.55
CA LYS A 212 19.28 19.90 19.64
C LYS A 212 18.00 19.65 20.40
N THR A 213 16.93 20.26 19.92
CA THR A 213 15.59 20.08 20.44
C THR A 213 14.74 19.46 19.34
N PHE A 214 14.02 18.39 19.67
CA PHE A 214 13.15 17.67 18.77
C PHE A 214 11.69 17.87 19.13
N GLU A 215 10.85 17.91 18.11
CA GLU A 215 9.39 17.88 18.22
C GLU A 215 8.89 16.48 17.84
N THR A 216 8.30 15.77 18.79
CA THR A 216 7.53 14.55 18.54
C THR A 216 6.08 14.95 18.25
N ILE A 217 5.66 14.76 16.99
CA ILE A 217 4.36 15.17 16.47
C ILE A 217 3.50 13.94 16.26
N MET A 218 2.39 13.88 16.98
CA MET A 218 1.36 12.87 16.78
C MET A 218 0.30 13.40 15.82
N THR A 219 0.12 12.70 14.71
CA THR A 219 -0.83 13.03 13.65
C THR A 219 -1.88 11.93 13.54
N ARG A 220 -3.15 12.33 13.46
CA ARG A 220 -4.27 11.46 13.14
C ARG A 220 -4.65 11.62 11.67
N ASN A 221 -4.61 10.53 10.92
CA ASN A 221 -5.16 10.43 9.57
C ASN A 221 -6.49 9.67 9.60
N LYS A 222 -7.50 10.15 8.89
CA LYS A 222 -8.79 9.49 8.70
C LYS A 222 -8.95 9.11 7.24
N TYR A 223 -9.15 7.84 6.97
CA TYR A 223 -9.22 7.36 5.59
C TYR A 223 -10.66 7.33 5.10
N ARG A 224 -10.85 7.49 3.79
CA ARG A 224 -12.15 7.36 3.14
C ARG A 224 -12.34 5.95 2.57
N PRO A 225 -13.55 5.37 2.65
CA PRO A 225 -13.88 4.14 1.96
C PRO A 225 -13.63 4.26 0.46
N PHE A 226 -13.30 3.15 -0.19
CA PHE A 226 -13.01 3.09 -1.62
C PHE A 226 -14.13 3.69 -2.49
N ASP A 227 -15.38 3.26 -2.25
CA ASP A 227 -16.54 3.74 -3.01
C ASP A 227 -16.73 5.26 -2.85
N GLU A 228 -16.52 5.79 -1.64
CA GLU A 228 -16.65 7.21 -1.35
C GLU A 228 -15.51 8.02 -1.99
N MET A 229 -14.28 7.48 -1.95
CA MET A 229 -13.12 8.07 -2.61
C MET A 229 -13.37 8.19 -4.12
N LEU A 230 -13.80 7.12 -4.79
CA LEU A 230 -14.07 7.16 -6.23
C LEU A 230 -15.20 8.11 -6.61
N LEU A 231 -16.30 8.11 -5.83
CA LEU A 231 -17.47 8.93 -6.11
C LEU A 231 -17.19 10.43 -5.90
N ASN A 232 -16.39 10.77 -4.89
CA ASN A 232 -16.16 12.16 -4.48
C ASN A 232 -14.74 12.67 -4.76
N ALA A 233 -13.92 11.91 -5.48
CA ALA A 233 -12.52 12.26 -5.78
C ALA A 233 -12.42 13.69 -6.30
N THR A 234 -11.67 14.53 -5.61
CA THR A 234 -11.49 15.92 -6.05
C THR A 234 -10.16 16.51 -5.59
N LEU A 235 -9.53 17.30 -6.46
CA LEU A 235 -8.34 18.09 -6.11
C LEU A 235 -8.68 19.58 -5.93
N LYS A 236 -9.97 19.94 -6.05
CA LYS A 236 -10.45 21.32 -5.92
C LYS A 236 -10.21 21.83 -4.50
N GLY A 237 -9.54 22.97 -4.39
CA GLY A 237 -9.16 23.55 -3.10
C GLY A 237 -7.93 22.94 -2.45
N GLN A 238 -7.43 21.80 -2.97
CA GLN A 238 -6.20 21.16 -2.48
C GLN A 238 -4.95 21.68 -3.19
N LEU A 239 -5.05 21.89 -4.51
CA LEU A 239 -3.92 22.31 -5.35
C LEU A 239 -4.16 23.67 -6.02
N LYS A 240 -3.11 24.47 -6.15
CA LYS A 240 -3.16 25.72 -6.93
C LYS A 240 -3.28 25.39 -8.43
N ARG A 241 -3.84 26.32 -9.22
CA ARG A 241 -3.99 26.16 -10.68
C ARG A 241 -2.71 25.74 -11.42
N ARG A 242 -1.54 26.23 -10.99
CA ARG A 242 -0.24 25.83 -11.57
C ARG A 242 0.16 24.39 -11.23
N GLN A 243 -0.21 23.90 -10.03
CA GLN A 243 0.06 22.53 -9.60
C GLN A 243 -0.89 21.55 -10.31
N LEU A 244 -2.16 21.93 -10.50
CA LEU A 244 -3.13 21.12 -11.26
C LEU A 244 -2.65 20.82 -12.69
N LYS A 245 -1.96 21.77 -13.35
CA LYS A 245 -1.35 21.56 -14.68
C LYS A 245 -0.20 20.56 -14.71
N ARG A 246 0.33 20.16 -13.56
CA ARG A 246 1.44 19.20 -13.41
C ARG A 246 0.96 17.86 -12.86
N VAL A 247 -0.32 17.72 -12.56
CA VAL A 247 -0.88 16.43 -12.15
C VAL A 247 -0.78 15.48 -13.33
N SER A 248 -0.22 14.29 -13.10
CA SER A 248 -0.09 13.28 -14.15
C SER A 248 -1.46 12.87 -14.68
N ASN A 249 -1.55 12.69 -16.01
CA ASN A 249 -2.75 12.18 -16.68
C ASN A 249 -3.09 10.75 -16.23
N VAL A 250 -2.15 10.04 -15.62
CA VAL A 250 -2.36 8.69 -15.06
C VAL A 250 -3.42 8.71 -13.96
N LEU A 251 -3.55 9.80 -13.18
CA LEU A 251 -4.54 9.88 -12.11
C LEU A 251 -5.98 9.74 -12.64
N PRO A 252 -6.49 10.61 -13.53
CA PRO A 252 -7.84 10.45 -14.07
C PRO A 252 -8.00 9.14 -14.85
N LEU A 253 -6.98 8.70 -15.59
CA LEU A 253 -7.01 7.41 -16.31
C LEU A 253 -7.22 6.22 -15.37
N THR A 254 -6.47 6.16 -14.28
CA THR A 254 -6.54 5.08 -13.29
C THR A 254 -7.86 5.10 -12.53
N LEU A 255 -8.33 6.28 -12.09
CA LEU A 255 -9.62 6.38 -11.41
C LEU A 255 -10.77 5.96 -12.33
N THR A 256 -10.72 6.31 -13.62
CA THR A 256 -11.70 5.84 -14.60
C THR A 256 -11.62 4.33 -14.82
N GLN A 257 -10.41 3.74 -14.88
CA GLN A 257 -10.24 2.29 -14.94
C GLN A 257 -10.81 1.59 -13.70
N LEU A 258 -10.62 2.16 -12.51
CA LEU A 258 -11.15 1.63 -11.26
C LEU A 258 -12.67 1.72 -11.15
N GLN A 259 -13.31 2.71 -11.79
CA GLN A 259 -14.77 2.81 -11.86
C GLN A 259 -15.40 1.85 -12.86
N ASN A 260 -14.63 1.36 -13.85
CA ASN A 260 -15.12 0.37 -14.80
C ASN A 260 -13.95 -0.33 -15.51
N SER A 261 -13.45 -1.41 -14.90
CA SER A 261 -12.27 -2.12 -15.39
C SER A 261 -12.47 -2.75 -16.78
N LYS A 262 -13.70 -3.17 -17.10
CA LYS A 262 -14.02 -3.80 -18.39
C LYS A 262 -14.04 -2.82 -19.56
N LEU A 263 -14.42 -1.57 -19.29
CA LEU A 263 -14.59 -0.55 -20.31
C LEU A 263 -13.32 -0.29 -21.11
N LEU A 264 -12.16 -0.39 -20.46
CA LEU A 264 -10.86 -0.18 -21.08
C LEU A 264 -10.62 -1.12 -22.28
N HIS A 265 -11.08 -2.37 -22.18
CA HIS A 265 -10.95 -3.39 -23.22
C HIS A 265 -12.12 -3.39 -24.22
N GLU A 266 -13.32 -3.01 -23.75
CA GLU A 266 -14.55 -3.12 -24.55
C GLU A 266 -14.80 -1.88 -25.42
N ASN A 267 -14.47 -0.68 -24.96
CA ASN A 267 -14.78 0.57 -25.66
C ASN A 267 -13.84 1.72 -25.30
N ALA A 268 -12.75 1.85 -26.05
CA ALA A 268 -11.73 2.89 -25.89
C ALA A 268 -12.26 4.32 -26.04
N GLU A 269 -13.23 4.54 -26.94
CA GLU A 269 -13.85 5.86 -27.15
C GLU A 269 -14.63 6.29 -25.90
N LYS A 270 -15.51 5.42 -25.40
CA LYS A 270 -16.28 5.66 -24.18
C LYS A 270 -15.39 5.75 -22.94
N PHE A 271 -14.31 4.97 -22.86
CA PHE A 271 -13.31 5.14 -21.81
C PHE A 271 -12.72 6.55 -21.83
N THR A 272 -12.32 7.05 -23.01
CA THR A 272 -11.78 8.40 -23.19
C THR A 272 -12.78 9.49 -22.79
N GLU A 273 -14.07 9.31 -23.09
CA GLU A 273 -15.13 10.21 -22.63
C GLU A 273 -15.24 10.24 -21.10
N ASN A 274 -15.24 9.07 -20.45
CA ASN A 274 -15.29 8.98 -19.00
C ASN A 274 -14.06 9.61 -18.32
N VAL A 275 -12.87 9.51 -18.93
CA VAL A 275 -11.65 10.16 -18.44
C VAL A 275 -11.82 11.68 -18.43
N ARG A 276 -12.49 12.26 -19.44
CA ARG A 276 -12.79 13.71 -19.45
C ARG A 276 -13.74 14.10 -18.33
N THR A 277 -14.78 13.30 -18.08
CA THR A 277 -15.68 13.50 -16.93
C THR A 277 -14.93 13.42 -15.60
N MET A 278 -14.00 12.47 -15.46
CA MET A 278 -13.14 12.35 -14.27
C MET A 278 -12.23 13.58 -14.09
N CYS A 279 -11.66 14.12 -15.17
CA CYS A 279 -10.91 15.38 -15.12
C CYS A 279 -11.77 16.53 -14.59
N ASP A 280 -13.02 16.66 -15.04
CA ASP A 280 -13.93 17.71 -14.55
C ASP A 280 -14.26 17.55 -13.06
N GLN A 281 -14.43 16.31 -12.60
CA GLN A 281 -14.64 15.97 -11.19
C GLN A 281 -13.43 16.40 -10.34
N LEU A 282 -12.23 16.03 -10.78
CA LEU A 282 -10.95 16.37 -10.13
C LEU A 282 -10.63 17.86 -10.20
N GLY A 283 -11.16 18.58 -11.18
CA GLY A 283 -10.80 19.98 -11.47
C GLY A 283 -9.51 20.13 -12.27
N ILE A 284 -9.15 19.09 -13.05
CA ILE A 284 -8.00 19.09 -13.96
C ILE A 284 -8.46 19.61 -15.32
N ASP A 285 -7.64 20.45 -15.95
CA ASP A 285 -7.90 20.98 -17.28
C ASP A 285 -7.80 19.86 -18.32
N GLN A 286 -8.90 19.56 -19.03
CA GLN A 286 -8.91 18.50 -20.05
C GLN A 286 -7.88 18.73 -21.16
N GLY A 287 -7.44 19.98 -21.37
CA GLY A 287 -6.37 20.29 -22.32
C GLY A 287 -5.01 19.67 -21.98
N THR A 288 -4.80 19.15 -20.76
CA THR A 288 -3.57 18.42 -20.39
C THR A 288 -3.57 16.97 -20.84
N LEU A 289 -4.74 16.40 -21.17
CA LEU A 289 -4.87 15.02 -21.65
C LEU A 289 -4.38 14.91 -23.10
N SER A 290 -3.20 14.35 -23.31
CA SER A 290 -2.72 14.06 -24.66
C SER A 290 -3.33 12.74 -25.16
N GLN A 291 -3.80 12.73 -26.41
CA GLN A 291 -4.37 11.53 -27.04
C GLN A 291 -3.35 10.39 -27.13
N GLU A 292 -2.08 10.72 -27.32
CA GLU A 292 -0.98 9.76 -27.30
C GLU A 292 -0.87 9.07 -25.93
N TYR A 293 -0.97 9.84 -24.84
CA TYR A 293 -0.88 9.32 -23.48
C TYR A 293 -2.05 8.40 -23.14
N ILE A 294 -3.27 8.76 -23.57
CA ILE A 294 -4.46 7.90 -23.42
C ILE A 294 -4.28 6.60 -24.21
N SER A 295 -3.85 6.71 -25.47
CA SER A 295 -3.58 5.53 -26.31
C SER A 295 -2.52 4.61 -25.70
N GLN A 296 -1.44 5.18 -25.15
CA GLN A 296 -0.41 4.41 -24.46
C GLN A 296 -0.97 3.69 -23.23
N PHE A 297 -1.84 4.32 -22.44
CA PHE A 297 -2.49 3.70 -21.29
C PHE A 297 -3.41 2.54 -21.71
N ILE A 298 -4.21 2.73 -22.76
CA ILE A 298 -5.14 1.71 -23.27
C ILE A 298 -4.38 0.52 -23.86
N ASN A 299 -3.33 0.77 -24.65
CA ASN A 299 -2.56 -0.28 -25.31
C ASN A 299 -1.79 -1.20 -24.34
N GLN A 300 -1.63 -0.75 -23.09
CA GLN A 300 -0.95 -1.50 -22.03
C GLN A 300 -1.91 -2.22 -21.08
N ALA A 301 -3.22 -2.13 -21.34
CA ALA A 301 -4.28 -2.73 -20.53
C ALA A 301 -4.00 -4.21 -20.21
N GLY A 302 -3.85 -4.51 -18.91
CA GLY A 302 -3.65 -5.87 -18.41
C GLY A 302 -2.19 -6.37 -18.49
N LEU A 303 -1.24 -5.55 -18.91
CA LEU A 303 0.18 -5.90 -18.89
C LEU A 303 0.78 -5.62 -17.51
N GLU A 304 1.52 -6.58 -16.97
CA GLU A 304 2.27 -6.43 -15.73
C GLU A 304 3.78 -6.33 -16.03
N PHE A 305 4.39 -5.17 -15.77
CA PHE A 305 5.82 -4.97 -15.96
C PHE A 305 6.60 -5.15 -14.66
N ALA A 306 7.62 -6.02 -14.69
CA ALA A 306 8.44 -6.33 -13.51
C ALA A 306 9.04 -5.07 -12.84
N PRO A 307 9.56 -4.04 -13.55
CA PRO A 307 10.06 -2.83 -12.90
C PRO A 307 8.97 -2.05 -12.15
N VAL A 308 7.76 -2.00 -12.70
CA VAL A 308 6.62 -1.29 -12.09
C VAL A 308 6.15 -2.07 -10.86
N ALA A 309 6.05 -3.40 -10.97
CA ALA A 309 5.74 -4.28 -9.86
C ALA A 309 6.74 -4.14 -8.70
N ALA A 310 8.04 -4.03 -9.00
CA ALA A 310 9.08 -3.82 -8.00
C ALA A 310 8.94 -2.46 -7.29
N VAL A 311 8.63 -1.39 -8.01
CA VAL A 311 8.40 -0.06 -7.42
C VAL A 311 7.15 -0.08 -6.53
N ILE A 312 6.00 -0.50 -7.07
CA ILE A 312 4.72 -0.50 -6.34
C ILE A 312 4.79 -1.47 -5.14
N GLY A 313 5.26 -2.69 -5.36
CA GLY A 313 5.36 -3.70 -4.31
C GLY A 313 6.35 -3.33 -3.21
N GLY A 314 7.48 -2.71 -3.56
CA GLY A 314 8.45 -2.20 -2.59
C GLY A 314 7.90 -1.07 -1.73
N VAL A 315 7.24 -0.08 -2.33
CA VAL A 315 6.66 1.04 -1.59
C VAL A 315 5.52 0.57 -0.68
N LEU A 316 4.61 -0.26 -1.20
CA LEU A 316 3.50 -0.77 -0.40
C LEU A 316 4.02 -1.59 0.79
N ALA A 317 4.96 -2.53 0.55
CA ALA A 317 5.53 -3.33 1.61
C ALA A 317 6.24 -2.48 2.68
N GLN A 318 6.93 -1.41 2.27
CA GLN A 318 7.56 -0.48 3.21
C GLN A 318 6.53 0.26 4.06
N ASP A 319 5.40 0.68 3.49
CA ASP A 319 4.33 1.33 4.27
C ASP A 319 3.67 0.35 5.25
N VAL A 320 3.46 -0.91 4.84
CA VAL A 320 2.99 -1.99 5.73
C VAL A 320 3.94 -2.18 6.92
N VAL A 321 5.24 -2.26 6.66
CA VAL A 321 6.28 -2.35 7.69
C VAL A 321 6.23 -1.14 8.64
N ASN A 322 6.07 0.07 8.09
CA ASN A 322 5.98 1.29 8.88
C ASN A 322 4.77 1.28 9.83
N ILE A 323 3.58 0.94 9.33
CA ILE A 323 2.36 0.97 10.15
C ILE A 323 2.32 -0.15 11.19
N LEU A 324 2.81 -1.35 10.86
CA LEU A 324 2.93 -2.46 11.81
C LEU A 324 3.98 -2.14 12.88
N GLY A 325 5.08 -1.50 12.47
CA GLY A 325 6.06 -0.94 13.39
C GLY A 325 5.55 0.25 14.20
N LYS A 326 4.40 0.83 13.86
CA LYS A 326 3.82 2.08 14.41
C LYS A 326 4.77 3.27 14.33
N ARG A 327 5.53 3.36 13.24
CA ARG A 327 6.49 4.44 13.00
C ARG A 327 6.15 5.15 11.70
N GLN A 328 6.44 6.45 11.68
CA GLN A 328 6.23 7.33 10.53
C GLN A 328 4.76 7.58 10.18
N LEU A 329 4.58 8.50 9.23
CA LEU A 329 3.27 8.84 8.71
C LEU A 329 2.97 7.89 7.55
N PRO A 330 1.82 7.20 7.59
CA PRO A 330 1.42 6.31 6.50
C PRO A 330 1.12 7.09 5.21
N LEU A 331 1.11 6.36 4.10
CA LEU A 331 0.57 6.84 2.84
C LEU A 331 -0.93 7.24 3.00
N ASN A 332 -1.34 8.35 2.37
CA ASN A 332 -2.69 8.92 2.53
C ASN A 332 -3.20 9.61 1.25
N ASN A 333 -4.20 9.10 0.54
CA ASN A 333 -4.71 7.73 0.57
C ASN A 333 -4.66 7.05 -0.81
N PHE A 334 -4.30 7.80 -1.86
CA PHE A 334 -4.18 7.27 -3.21
C PHE A 334 -2.87 7.71 -3.86
N ILE A 335 -2.10 6.74 -4.33
CA ILE A 335 -0.78 6.92 -4.89
C ILE A 335 -0.84 6.48 -6.33
N ILE A 336 -0.25 7.27 -7.20
CA ILE A 336 -0.08 6.94 -8.62
C ILE A 336 1.39 6.87 -8.91
N PHE A 337 1.82 5.84 -9.64
CA PHE A 337 3.12 5.76 -10.27
C PHE A 337 2.98 5.97 -11.77
N ASP A 338 3.74 6.92 -12.30
CA ASP A 338 3.83 7.22 -13.71
C ASP A 338 5.21 6.81 -14.23
N GLY A 339 5.31 5.64 -14.87
CA GLY A 339 6.58 5.13 -15.39
C GLY A 339 7.16 5.89 -16.57
N ILE A 340 6.41 6.85 -17.15
CA ILE A 340 6.91 7.72 -18.23
C ILE A 340 7.65 8.91 -17.63
N THR A 341 7.06 9.56 -16.62
CA THR A 341 7.67 10.72 -15.95
C THR A 341 8.57 10.33 -14.77
N LEU A 342 8.44 9.07 -14.30
CA LEU A 342 9.06 8.53 -13.09
C LEU A 342 8.64 9.26 -11.81
N ASP A 343 7.46 9.89 -11.83
CA ASP A 343 6.86 10.54 -10.68
C ASP A 343 5.93 9.57 -9.92
N MET A 344 5.88 9.69 -8.60
CA MET A 344 4.98 8.92 -7.74
C MET A 344 4.19 9.79 -6.76
N PRO A 345 3.29 10.68 -7.24
CA PRO A 345 2.54 11.58 -6.38
C PRO A 345 1.54 10.84 -5.48
N ILE A 346 1.31 11.44 -4.30
CA ILE A 346 0.31 11.01 -3.32
C ILE A 346 -0.82 12.04 -3.33
N PHE A 347 -2.06 11.56 -3.37
CA PHE A 347 -3.28 12.36 -3.39
C PHE A 347 -4.19 11.99 -2.21
N GLU A 348 -4.75 13.02 -1.56
CA GLU A 348 -5.79 12.89 -0.54
C GLU A 348 -7.16 13.04 -1.22
N LEU A 349 -7.72 11.94 -1.74
CA LEU A 349 -8.90 11.98 -2.63
C LEU A 349 -10.25 11.96 -1.92
#